data_AF-A0A183AUZ8-F1
#
_entry.id   AF-A0A183AUZ8-F1
#
_cell.length_a   1.000
_cell.length_b   1.000
_cell.length_c   1.000
_cell.angle_alpha   90.00
_cell.angle_beta   90.00
_cell.angle_gamma   90.00
#
_symmetry.space_group_name_H-M   'P 1'
#
loop_
_entity.id
_entity.type
_entity.pdbx_description
1 polymer ?
#
loop_
_entity_poly.entity_id
_entity_poly.type
_entity_poly.pdbx_seq_one_letter_code
_entity_poly.pdbx_strand_id
1 'polypeptide(L)'
;MAVFRINKVPLRPAQEVLKLRANLLVYLKQLVARQGTLLDAEMQALLNYLLVVEEDENLHDVLYLLITLLVDTPNAVGSTFIRNDALHVAFKRLSVLDESNRVYAIKLLGFHLHFSRIHKYDDLMDRYGLFDLMVERLHAVAPNLSVVTYNALFEVLINSISSRPQSAPKSLIAADTVIQQPQMIRVISELIYRSEKNAESTMVRQIFLQHLLSLCTQNTQNRRNSRFDTTLWNYNKWGRHQDQNERSMAYRFPGWGRADFPGGIRGRRGTGGDTNGPG
;
A
#
# COMPACT_ATOMS: atom_id res chain seq x y z
N MET A 1 17.96 19.11 -43.68
CA MET A 1 16.62 19.00 -43.07
C MET A 1 16.09 17.59 -43.25
N ALA A 2 16.15 16.76 -42.20
CA ALA A 2 15.61 15.40 -42.25
C ALA A 2 14.12 15.43 -41.91
N VAL A 3 13.27 15.23 -42.93
CA VAL A 3 11.82 15.08 -42.77
C VAL A 3 11.55 13.69 -42.22
N PHE A 4 11.10 13.60 -40.96
CA PHE A 4 10.57 12.36 -40.40
C PHE A 4 9.27 11.98 -41.14
N ARG A 5 9.39 11.08 -42.12
CA ARG A 5 8.23 10.38 -42.70
C ARG A 5 7.73 9.36 -41.68
N ILE A 6 6.71 9.72 -40.92
CA ILE A 6 5.89 8.76 -40.20
C ILE A 6 4.98 8.10 -41.25
N ASN A 7 5.24 6.84 -41.57
CA ASN A 7 4.33 6.03 -42.39
C ASN A 7 2.94 6.04 -41.74
N LYS A 8 2.01 6.78 -42.34
CA LYS A 8 0.61 6.88 -41.89
C LYS A 8 -0.15 5.63 -42.33
N VAL A 9 -0.10 4.59 -41.52
CA VAL A 9 -1.24 3.64 -41.48
C VAL A 9 -2.43 4.44 -40.93
N PRO A 10 -3.57 4.54 -41.65
CA PRO A 10 -4.72 5.29 -41.17
C PRO A 10 -5.24 4.62 -39.90
N LEU A 11 -5.11 5.33 -38.77
CA LEU A 11 -5.65 4.90 -37.49
C LEU A 11 -7.16 5.13 -37.50
N ARG A 12 -7.92 4.28 -36.80
CA ARG A 12 -9.35 4.53 -36.62
C ARG A 12 -9.52 5.83 -35.79
N PRO A 13 -10.58 6.63 -35.99
CA PRO A 13 -10.75 7.91 -35.28
C PRO A 13 -10.58 7.81 -33.75
N ALA A 14 -11.05 6.73 -33.14
CA ALA A 14 -10.86 6.47 -31.70
C ALA A 14 -9.39 6.28 -31.29
N GLN A 15 -8.58 5.63 -32.12
CA GLN A 15 -7.15 5.41 -31.85
C GLN A 15 -6.34 6.72 -31.98
N GLU A 16 -6.75 7.61 -32.88
CA GLU A 16 -6.14 8.94 -32.99
C GLU A 16 -6.42 9.78 -31.74
N VAL A 17 -7.66 9.74 -31.23
CA VAL A 17 -8.03 10.42 -29.98
C VAL A 17 -7.24 9.89 -28.79
N LEU A 18 -7.10 8.58 -28.63
CA LEU A 18 -6.28 7.98 -27.56
C LEU A 18 -4.80 8.40 -27.66
N LYS A 19 -4.25 8.44 -28.87
CA LYS A 19 -2.89 8.89 -29.11
C LYS A 19 -2.71 10.37 -28.79
N LEU A 20 -3.68 11.21 -29.13
CA LEU A 20 -3.68 12.63 -28.79
C LEU A 20 -3.74 12.83 -27.27
N ARG A 21 -4.62 12.12 -26.56
CA ARG A 21 -4.71 12.13 -25.09
C ARG A 21 -3.37 11.78 -24.46
N ALA A 22 -2.76 10.66 -24.86
CA ALA A 22 -1.46 10.23 -24.35
C ALA A 22 -0.36 11.28 -24.60
N ASN A 23 -0.30 11.86 -25.80
CA ASN A 23 0.69 12.90 -26.11
C ASN A 23 0.49 14.17 -25.28
N LEU A 24 -0.76 14.59 -25.06
CA LEU A 24 -1.06 15.75 -24.21
C LEU A 24 -0.61 15.51 -22.76
N LEU A 25 -0.87 14.34 -22.20
CA LEU A 25 -0.44 14.00 -20.84
C LEU A 25 1.09 13.96 -20.71
N VAL A 26 1.79 13.39 -21.69
CA VAL A 26 3.26 13.41 -21.74
C VAL A 26 3.79 14.83 -21.81
N TYR A 27 3.19 15.69 -22.63
CA TYR A 27 3.57 17.09 -22.74
C TYR A 27 3.36 17.84 -21.41
N LEU A 28 2.20 17.69 -20.77
CA LEU A 28 1.92 18.28 -19.45
C LEU A 28 2.93 17.82 -18.40
N LYS A 29 3.21 16.51 -18.35
CA LYS A 29 4.24 15.96 -17.46
C LYS A 29 5.60 16.63 -17.69
N GLN A 30 6.02 16.75 -18.94
CA GLN A 30 7.30 17.38 -19.30
C GLN A 30 7.33 18.86 -18.94
N LEU A 31 6.22 19.59 -19.05
CA LEU A 31 6.13 20.99 -18.63
C LEU A 31 6.39 21.14 -17.13
N VAL A 32 5.70 20.35 -16.29
CA VAL A 32 5.89 20.38 -14.83
C VAL A 32 7.32 20.01 -14.45
N ALA A 33 7.86 18.95 -15.06
CA ALA A 33 9.24 18.52 -14.81
C ALA A 33 10.28 19.59 -15.18
N ARG A 34 10.05 20.38 -16.23
CA ARG A 34 10.95 21.46 -16.65
C ARG A 34 10.82 22.71 -15.80
N GLN A 35 9.60 23.07 -15.37
CA GLN A 35 9.37 24.20 -14.49
C GLN A 35 9.87 23.92 -13.06
N GLY A 36 9.94 22.64 -12.68
CA GLY A 36 10.47 22.20 -11.38
C GLY A 36 9.53 22.49 -10.20
N THR A 37 8.34 23.02 -10.47
CA THR A 37 7.29 23.30 -9.47
C THR A 37 5.93 23.07 -10.11
N LEU A 38 4.94 22.68 -9.31
CA LEU A 38 3.53 22.66 -9.68
C LEU A 38 2.78 23.66 -8.80
N LEU A 39 2.03 24.57 -9.42
CA LEU A 39 1.31 25.61 -8.70
C LEU A 39 0.09 25.02 -7.96
N ASP A 40 -0.31 25.67 -6.86
CA ASP A 40 -1.49 25.25 -6.09
C ASP A 40 -2.76 25.23 -6.96
N ALA A 41 -2.95 26.25 -7.81
CA ALA A 41 -4.09 26.31 -8.72
C ALA A 41 -4.12 25.13 -9.72
N GLU A 42 -2.96 24.68 -10.20
CA GLU A 42 -2.85 23.55 -11.14
C GLU A 42 -3.12 22.21 -10.43
N MET A 43 -2.56 22.03 -9.23
CA MET A 43 -2.87 20.87 -8.39
C MET A 43 -4.37 20.83 -8.06
N GLN A 44 -4.94 21.94 -7.61
CA GLN A 44 -6.37 22.02 -7.28
C GLN A 44 -7.24 21.73 -8.51
N ALA A 45 -6.85 22.17 -9.71
CA ALA A 45 -7.57 21.84 -10.95
C ALA A 45 -7.55 20.33 -11.23
N LEU A 46 -6.40 19.66 -11.07
CA LEU A 46 -6.30 18.20 -11.21
C LEU A 46 -7.16 17.48 -10.16
N LEU A 47 -7.09 17.90 -8.90
CA LEU A 47 -7.88 17.31 -7.82
C LEU A 47 -9.39 17.52 -8.04
N ASN A 48 -9.81 18.71 -8.47
CA ASN A 48 -11.21 19.00 -8.79
C ASN A 48 -11.71 18.14 -9.96
N TYR A 49 -10.90 17.96 -11.01
CA TYR A 49 -11.24 17.05 -12.10
C TYR A 49 -11.47 15.63 -11.57
N LEU A 50 -10.54 15.13 -10.75
CA LEU A 50 -10.65 13.84 -10.08
C LEU A 50 -11.78 13.79 -9.04
N LEU A 51 -12.39 14.90 -8.65
CA LEU A 51 -13.58 14.89 -7.79
C LEU A 51 -14.87 14.91 -8.61
N VAL A 52 -14.91 15.58 -9.75
CA VAL A 52 -16.17 15.78 -10.50
C VAL A 52 -16.38 14.70 -11.56
N VAL A 53 -15.31 14.27 -12.23
CA VAL A 53 -15.42 13.34 -13.35
C VAL A 53 -15.66 11.90 -12.85
N GLU A 54 -16.45 11.16 -13.62
CA GLU A 54 -16.84 9.78 -13.30
C GLU A 54 -16.51 8.79 -14.42
N GLU A 55 -16.10 9.22 -15.62
CA GLU A 55 -15.71 8.27 -16.66
C GLU A 55 -14.35 7.61 -16.33
N ASP A 56 -14.35 6.28 -16.22
CA ASP A 56 -13.18 5.51 -15.76
C ASP A 56 -11.91 5.73 -16.59
N GLU A 57 -12.05 5.79 -17.92
CA GLU A 57 -10.92 6.05 -18.84
C GLU A 57 -10.31 7.43 -18.62
N ASN A 58 -11.14 8.43 -18.33
CA ASN A 58 -10.70 9.80 -18.10
C ASN A 58 -10.02 9.92 -16.73
N LEU A 59 -10.60 9.26 -15.72
CA LEU A 59 -10.02 9.17 -14.38
C LEU A 59 -8.67 8.46 -14.42
N HIS A 60 -8.55 7.36 -15.17
CA HIS A 60 -7.31 6.60 -15.31
C HIS A 60 -6.17 7.48 -15.81
N ASP A 61 -6.41 8.24 -16.88
CA ASP A 61 -5.42 9.14 -17.48
C ASP A 61 -4.90 10.19 -16.48
N VAL A 62 -5.80 10.85 -15.76
CA VAL A 62 -5.44 11.92 -14.83
C VAL A 62 -4.81 11.36 -13.55
N LEU A 63 -5.30 10.23 -13.04
CA LEU A 63 -4.70 9.51 -11.92
C LEU A 63 -3.29 9.04 -12.29
N TYR A 64 -3.10 8.47 -13.47
CA TYR A 64 -1.80 8.02 -13.96
C TYR A 64 -0.82 9.18 -14.11
N LEU A 65 -1.27 10.32 -14.66
CA LEU A 65 -0.46 11.54 -14.74
C LEU A 65 -0.01 12.00 -13.35
N LEU A 66 -0.94 12.14 -12.40
CA LEU A 66 -0.64 12.60 -11.05
C LEU A 66 0.32 11.66 -10.32
N ILE A 67 0.08 10.35 -10.38
CA ILE A 67 0.97 9.34 -9.81
C ILE A 67 2.36 9.42 -10.43
N THR A 68 2.44 9.55 -11.77
CA THR A 68 3.72 9.66 -12.46
C THR A 68 4.49 10.91 -12.06
N LEU A 69 3.81 12.05 -11.87
CA LEU A 69 4.41 13.29 -11.38
C LEU A 69 4.95 13.15 -9.94
N LEU A 70 4.21 12.45 -9.07
CA LEU A 70 4.62 12.19 -7.69
C LEU A 70 5.82 11.22 -7.60
N VAL A 71 5.91 10.23 -8.50
CA VAL A 71 7.06 9.31 -8.61
C VAL A 71 8.29 10.03 -9.16
N ASP A 72 8.15 10.74 -10.28
CA ASP A 72 9.31 11.26 -11.02
C ASP A 72 9.82 12.60 -10.48
N THR A 73 8.94 13.41 -9.88
CA THR A 73 9.26 14.76 -9.39
C THR A 73 8.71 15.02 -7.98
N PRO A 74 9.04 14.19 -6.98
CA PRO A 74 8.45 14.26 -5.64
C PRO A 74 8.69 15.61 -4.94
N ASN A 75 9.85 16.26 -5.16
CA ASN A 75 10.16 17.56 -4.57
C ASN A 75 9.31 18.71 -5.15
N ALA A 76 9.00 18.64 -6.45
CA ALA A 76 8.24 19.67 -7.15
C ALA A 76 6.75 19.61 -6.81
N VAL A 77 6.23 18.41 -6.58
CA VAL A 77 4.79 18.14 -6.49
C VAL A 77 4.34 17.79 -5.07
N GLY A 78 5.19 17.16 -4.26
CA GLY A 78 4.81 16.59 -2.96
C GLY A 78 4.32 17.62 -1.94
N SER A 79 4.96 18.79 -1.87
CA SER A 79 4.51 19.85 -0.95
C SER A 79 3.15 20.43 -1.37
N THR A 80 2.97 20.71 -2.66
CA THR A 80 1.71 21.18 -3.24
C THR A 80 0.61 20.13 -3.08
N PHE A 81 0.93 18.84 -3.23
CA PHE A 81 -0.01 17.73 -3.02
C PHE A 81 -0.61 17.71 -1.62
N ILE A 82 0.21 17.88 -0.57
CA ILE A 82 -0.29 17.90 0.81
C ILE A 82 -1.05 19.19 1.12
N ARG A 83 -0.56 20.35 0.68
CA ARG A 83 -1.23 21.65 0.92
C ARG A 83 -2.65 21.71 0.37
N ASN A 84 -2.89 21.07 -0.77
CA ASN A 84 -4.21 21.04 -1.44
C ASN A 84 -5.09 19.87 -0.98
N ASP A 85 -4.75 19.22 0.13
CA ASP A 85 -5.56 18.19 0.76
C ASP A 85 -6.03 17.07 -0.20
N ALA A 86 -5.08 16.57 -0.98
CA ALA A 86 -5.33 15.51 -1.96
C ALA A 86 -5.80 14.17 -1.33
N LEU A 87 -5.76 14.06 0.00
CA LEU A 87 -6.23 12.90 0.76
C LEU A 87 -7.71 12.59 0.47
N HIS A 88 -8.54 13.63 0.37
CA HIS A 88 -9.97 13.50 0.12
C HIS A 88 -10.27 12.90 -1.27
N VAL A 89 -9.46 13.24 -2.27
CA VAL A 89 -9.55 12.66 -3.61
C VAL A 89 -9.24 11.16 -3.57
N ALA A 90 -8.19 10.77 -2.84
CA ALA A 90 -7.83 9.38 -2.69
C ALA A 90 -8.99 8.56 -2.06
N PHE A 91 -9.58 9.05 -0.96
CA PHE A 91 -10.72 8.38 -0.33
C PHE A 91 -11.97 8.30 -1.21
N LYS A 92 -12.27 9.37 -1.97
CA LYS A 92 -13.37 9.32 -2.95
C LYS A 92 -13.14 8.21 -3.99
N ARG A 93 -11.91 8.06 -4.47
CA ARG A 93 -11.57 7.15 -5.56
C ARG A 93 -11.37 5.69 -5.13
N LEU A 94 -11.21 5.41 -3.83
CA LEU A 94 -11.22 4.03 -3.31
C LEU A 94 -12.53 3.29 -3.62
N SER A 95 -13.65 4.01 -3.78
CA SER A 95 -14.98 3.42 -4.02
C SER A 95 -15.34 3.27 -5.51
N VAL A 96 -14.40 3.50 -6.43
CA VAL A 96 -14.62 3.34 -7.88
C VAL A 96 -14.68 1.85 -8.25
N LEU A 97 -15.50 1.47 -9.23
CA LEU A 97 -15.65 0.07 -9.68
C LEU A 97 -14.45 -0.44 -10.47
N ASP A 98 -13.77 0.42 -11.22
CA ASP A 98 -12.53 0.06 -11.91
C ASP A 98 -11.38 -0.18 -10.92
N GLU A 99 -10.75 -1.35 -11.04
CA GLU A 99 -9.68 -1.77 -10.14
C GLU A 99 -8.40 -0.95 -10.30
N SER A 100 -8.07 -0.57 -11.53
CA SER A 100 -6.87 0.20 -11.84
C SER A 100 -6.93 1.59 -11.19
N ASN A 101 -8.10 2.24 -11.29
CA ASN A 101 -8.39 3.51 -10.65
C ASN A 101 -8.34 3.40 -9.11
N ARG A 102 -8.88 2.32 -8.52
CA ARG A 102 -8.72 2.07 -7.07
C ARG A 102 -7.27 1.88 -6.67
N VAL A 103 -6.46 1.18 -7.48
CA VAL A 103 -5.03 1.02 -7.21
C VAL A 103 -4.33 2.37 -7.20
N TYR A 104 -4.63 3.26 -8.13
CA TYR A 104 -4.08 4.61 -8.08
C TYR A 104 -4.53 5.39 -6.86
N ALA A 105 -5.78 5.24 -6.41
CA ALA A 105 -6.25 5.83 -5.17
C ALA A 105 -5.43 5.34 -3.94
N ILE A 106 -5.15 4.04 -3.86
CA ILE A 106 -4.26 3.47 -2.82
C ILE A 106 -2.85 4.07 -2.91
N LYS A 107 -2.32 4.24 -4.12
CA LYS A 107 -1.00 4.86 -4.32
C LYS A 107 -0.97 6.34 -3.91
N LEU A 108 -2.05 7.10 -4.16
CA LEU A 108 -2.20 8.46 -3.67
C LEU A 108 -2.19 8.53 -2.13
N LEU A 109 -2.85 7.58 -1.45
CA LEU A 109 -2.74 7.46 0.01
C LEU A 109 -1.30 7.18 0.46
N GLY A 110 -0.58 6.32 -0.26
CA GLY A 110 0.82 6.07 0.01
C GLY A 110 1.69 7.33 -0.11
N PHE A 111 1.47 8.14 -1.14
CA PHE A 111 2.15 9.44 -1.26
C PHE A 111 1.77 10.40 -0.14
N HIS A 112 0.49 10.44 0.27
CA HIS A 112 0.08 11.23 1.42
C HIS A 112 0.87 10.84 2.68
N LEU A 113 0.90 9.54 3.01
CA LEU A 113 1.66 9.01 4.15
C LEU A 113 3.17 9.33 4.05
N HIS A 114 3.73 9.25 2.84
CA HIS A 114 5.12 9.56 2.58
C HIS A 114 5.46 11.03 2.89
N PHE A 115 4.71 11.95 2.26
CA PHE A 115 4.97 13.39 2.37
C PHE A 115 4.58 13.95 3.73
N SER A 116 3.51 13.45 4.36
CA SER A 116 3.13 13.83 5.73
C SER A 116 4.27 13.54 6.72
N ARG A 117 4.94 12.40 6.60
CA ARG A 117 6.11 12.05 7.42
C ARG A 117 7.32 12.94 7.14
N ILE A 118 7.64 13.19 5.87
CA ILE A 118 8.81 14.02 5.48
C ILE A 118 8.65 15.46 5.97
N HIS A 119 7.46 16.02 5.78
CA HIS A 119 7.18 17.42 6.10
C HIS A 119 6.64 17.61 7.52
N LYS A 120 6.53 16.54 8.31
CA LYS A 120 6.01 16.54 9.69
C LYS A 120 4.62 17.15 9.81
N TYR A 121 3.75 16.91 8.83
CA TYR A 121 2.34 17.25 8.95
C TYR A 121 1.66 16.33 9.96
N ASP A 122 0.54 16.80 10.52
CA ASP A 122 -0.30 16.01 11.42
C ASP A 122 -0.69 14.68 10.75
N ASP A 123 -0.59 13.59 11.51
CA ASP A 123 -1.03 12.27 11.05
C ASP A 123 -2.56 12.20 11.10
N LEU A 124 -3.20 12.71 10.05
CA LEU A 124 -4.65 12.69 9.87
C LEU A 124 -5.17 11.25 9.78
N MET A 125 -4.34 10.32 9.27
CA MET A 125 -4.72 8.93 9.08
C MET A 125 -4.92 8.22 10.42
N ASP A 126 -3.99 8.41 11.36
CA ASP A 126 -4.13 7.87 12.72
C ASP A 126 -5.15 8.68 13.54
N ARG A 127 -5.15 10.01 13.47
CA ARG A 127 -6.05 10.87 14.28
C ARG A 127 -7.53 10.56 14.06
N TYR A 128 -7.94 10.38 12.81
CA TYR A 128 -9.35 10.16 12.45
C TYR A 128 -9.67 8.70 12.14
N GLY A 129 -8.75 7.76 12.40
CA GLY A 129 -8.97 6.34 12.13
C GLY A 129 -9.19 6.03 10.64
N LEU A 130 -8.57 6.78 9.74
CA LEU A 130 -8.81 6.67 8.30
C LEU A 130 -8.28 5.36 7.69
N PHE A 131 -7.37 4.67 8.38
CA PHE A 131 -6.97 3.31 8.00
C PHE A 131 -8.13 2.32 8.07
N ASP A 132 -8.99 2.41 9.10
CA ASP A 132 -10.17 1.56 9.20
C ASP A 132 -11.20 1.94 8.11
N LEU A 133 -11.39 3.24 7.87
CA LEU A 133 -12.23 3.70 6.76
C LEU A 133 -11.74 3.20 5.40
N MET A 134 -10.42 3.15 5.19
CA MET A 134 -9.83 2.62 3.96
C MET A 134 -10.17 1.12 3.79
N VAL A 135 -10.09 0.33 4.86
CA VAL A 135 -10.50 -1.09 4.84
C VAL A 135 -11.98 -1.21 4.47
N GLU A 136 -12.86 -0.47 5.15
CA GLU A 136 -14.31 -0.53 4.90
C GLU A 136 -14.63 -0.18 3.43
N ARG A 137 -14.02 0.88 2.89
CA ARG A 137 -14.26 1.36 1.52
C ARG A 137 -13.77 0.36 0.47
N LEU A 138 -12.60 -0.24 0.67
CA LEU A 138 -12.06 -1.23 -0.26
C LEU A 138 -12.88 -2.52 -0.25
N HIS A 139 -13.22 -3.02 0.95
CA HIS A 139 -13.98 -4.26 1.08
C HIS A 139 -15.42 -4.12 0.56
N ALA A 140 -16.05 -2.95 0.72
CA ALA A 140 -17.41 -2.70 0.24
C ALA A 140 -17.54 -2.81 -1.29
N VAL A 141 -16.50 -2.48 -2.05
CA VAL A 141 -16.51 -2.55 -3.52
C VAL A 141 -15.91 -3.85 -4.04
N ALA A 142 -14.83 -4.32 -3.42
CA ALA A 142 -14.14 -5.54 -3.79
C ALA A 142 -14.06 -6.47 -2.57
N PRO A 143 -15.02 -7.39 -2.39
CA PRO A 143 -15.07 -8.25 -1.20
C PRO A 143 -13.86 -9.20 -1.14
N ASN A 144 -13.27 -9.53 -2.30
CA ASN A 144 -12.10 -10.38 -2.42
C ASN A 144 -10.86 -9.55 -2.80
N LEU A 145 -9.80 -9.64 -1.99
CA LEU A 145 -8.54 -8.96 -2.27
C LEU A 145 -7.80 -9.64 -3.43
N SER A 146 -7.58 -8.89 -4.51
CA SER A 146 -6.78 -9.34 -5.66
C SER A 146 -5.28 -9.17 -5.43
N VAL A 147 -4.47 -9.84 -6.26
CA VAL A 147 -3.00 -9.68 -6.28
C VAL A 147 -2.60 -8.24 -6.66
N VAL A 148 -3.33 -7.63 -7.59
CA VAL A 148 -3.07 -6.26 -8.09
C VAL A 148 -3.26 -5.23 -6.98
N THR A 149 -4.37 -5.33 -6.25
CA THR A 149 -4.68 -4.46 -5.11
C THR A 149 -3.71 -4.71 -3.94
N TYR A 150 -3.41 -5.98 -3.64
CA TYR A 150 -2.41 -6.35 -2.64
C TYR A 150 -1.03 -5.75 -2.96
N ASN A 151 -0.57 -5.84 -4.20
CA ASN A 151 0.72 -5.28 -4.62
C ASN A 151 0.78 -3.77 -4.38
N ALA A 152 -0.30 -3.03 -4.67
CA ALA A 152 -0.37 -1.61 -4.38
C ALA A 152 -0.26 -1.33 -2.86
N LEU A 153 -0.98 -2.08 -2.02
CA LEU A 153 -0.90 -1.95 -0.56
C LEU A 153 0.52 -2.28 -0.04
N PHE A 154 1.17 -3.29 -0.64
CA PHE A 154 2.54 -3.67 -0.30
C PHE A 154 3.56 -2.60 -0.72
N GLU A 155 3.39 -1.96 -1.87
CA GLU A 155 4.20 -0.81 -2.28
C GLU A 155 4.10 0.34 -1.25
N VAL A 156 2.91 0.59 -0.70
CA VAL A 156 2.71 1.59 0.37
C VAL A 156 3.39 1.16 1.68
N LEU A 157 3.27 -0.12 2.07
CA LEU A 157 3.92 -0.68 3.28
C LEU A 157 5.42 -0.40 3.33
N ILE A 158 6.12 -0.60 2.20
CA ILE A 158 7.57 -0.39 2.07
C ILE A 158 7.94 1.00 1.55
N ASN A 159 6.95 1.84 1.22
CA ASN A 159 7.12 3.15 0.61
C ASN A 159 7.99 3.12 -0.67
N SER A 160 7.71 2.16 -1.56
CA SER A 160 8.34 2.02 -2.87
C SER A 160 7.24 1.96 -3.93
N ILE A 161 6.63 3.12 -4.19
CA ILE A 161 5.45 3.26 -5.04
C ILE A 161 5.88 3.36 -6.51
N SER A 162 5.35 2.48 -7.34
CA SER A 162 5.58 2.51 -8.80
C SER A 162 4.49 3.29 -9.53
N SER A 163 4.76 3.77 -10.74
CA SER A 163 3.75 4.53 -11.50
C SER A 163 2.66 3.66 -12.15
N ARG A 164 2.89 2.37 -12.35
CA ARG A 164 1.95 1.44 -12.99
C ARG A 164 1.42 0.39 -12.02
N PRO A 165 0.16 -0.08 -12.15
CA PRO A 165 -0.33 -1.24 -11.41
C PRO A 165 0.50 -2.48 -11.74
N GLN A 166 0.77 -3.32 -10.73
CA GLN A 166 1.56 -4.53 -10.88
C GLN A 166 0.66 -5.76 -10.78
N SER A 167 0.55 -6.53 -11.87
CA SER A 167 -0.29 -7.73 -11.93
C SER A 167 0.43 -9.00 -11.46
N ALA A 168 1.76 -9.01 -11.47
CA ALA A 168 2.55 -10.15 -11.02
C ALA A 168 2.96 -9.99 -9.54
N PRO A 169 2.99 -11.08 -8.75
CA PRO A 169 3.49 -11.04 -7.39
C PRO A 169 4.98 -10.70 -7.37
N LYS A 170 5.38 -9.84 -6.43
CA LYS A 170 6.77 -9.39 -6.29
C LYS A 170 7.64 -10.51 -5.67
N SER A 171 8.20 -11.36 -6.52
CA SER A 171 8.92 -12.58 -6.10
C SER A 171 10.24 -12.35 -5.35
N LEU A 172 10.84 -11.16 -5.46
CA LEU A 172 12.12 -10.83 -4.85
C LEU A 172 12.00 -9.52 -4.02
N ILE A 173 12.12 -9.65 -2.71
CA ILE A 173 12.25 -8.52 -1.79
C ILE A 173 13.74 -8.33 -1.52
N ALA A 174 14.25 -7.13 -1.76
CA ALA A 174 15.65 -6.80 -1.49
C ALA A 174 15.89 -6.85 0.03
N ALA A 175 17.04 -7.40 0.44
CA ALA A 175 17.32 -7.71 1.85
C ALA A 175 17.42 -6.47 2.76
N ASP A 176 17.64 -5.30 2.17
CA ASP A 176 17.70 -3.99 2.80
C ASP A 176 16.33 -3.31 2.95
N THR A 177 15.25 -3.91 2.44
CA THR A 177 13.91 -3.30 2.46
C THR A 177 13.42 -3.12 3.89
N VAL A 178 13.17 -1.87 4.29
CA VAL A 178 12.61 -1.50 5.60
C VAL A 178 11.12 -1.22 5.49
N ILE A 179 10.34 -1.70 6.45
CA ILE A 179 8.92 -1.33 6.59
C ILE A 179 8.83 0.12 7.04
N GLN A 180 8.29 0.97 6.16
CA GLN A 180 8.13 2.40 6.42
C GLN A 180 6.75 2.74 6.99
N GLN A 181 5.72 1.95 6.67
CA GLN A 181 4.33 2.20 7.10
C GLN A 181 3.74 0.97 7.83
N PRO A 182 4.08 0.74 9.11
CA PRO A 182 3.65 -0.46 9.84
C PRO A 182 2.12 -0.66 9.90
N GLN A 183 1.33 0.42 9.96
CA GLN A 183 -0.14 0.35 9.99
C GLN A 183 -0.74 -0.35 8.76
N MET A 184 -0.03 -0.33 7.62
CA MET A 184 -0.47 -1.04 6.42
C MET A 184 -0.50 -2.56 6.61
N ILE A 185 0.27 -3.11 7.55
CA ILE A 185 0.22 -4.54 7.88
C ILE A 185 -1.17 -4.90 8.42
N ARG A 186 -1.69 -4.11 9.37
CA ARG A 186 -3.05 -4.26 9.89
C ARG A 186 -4.08 -4.13 8.78
N VAL A 187 -3.98 -3.11 7.93
CA VAL A 187 -4.92 -2.90 6.80
C VAL A 187 -4.96 -4.11 5.87
N ILE A 188 -3.79 -4.61 5.45
CA ILE A 188 -3.69 -5.79 4.57
C ILE A 188 -4.24 -7.04 5.28
N SER A 189 -3.90 -7.23 6.54
CA SER A 189 -4.35 -8.37 7.34
C SER A 189 -5.87 -8.40 7.47
N GLU A 190 -6.48 -7.26 7.75
CA GLU A 190 -7.93 -7.14 7.89
C GLU A 190 -8.66 -7.39 6.55
N LEU A 191 -8.12 -6.88 5.44
CA LEU A 191 -8.68 -7.16 4.11
C LEU A 191 -8.60 -8.64 3.74
N ILE A 192 -7.49 -9.33 4.05
CA ILE A 192 -7.35 -10.77 3.81
C ILE A 192 -8.29 -11.57 4.74
N TYR A 193 -8.51 -11.10 5.97
CA TYR A 193 -9.41 -11.74 6.92
C TYR A 193 -10.87 -11.66 6.49
N ARG A 194 -11.30 -10.49 5.99
CA ARG A 194 -12.66 -10.25 5.50
C ARG A 194 -12.92 -10.85 4.11
N SER A 195 -11.87 -11.16 3.36
CA SER A 195 -11.99 -11.78 2.04
C SER A 195 -12.59 -13.19 2.14
N GLU A 196 -13.45 -13.53 1.19
CA GLU A 196 -14.01 -14.89 1.12
C GLU A 196 -12.92 -15.92 0.81
N LYS A 197 -13.20 -17.18 1.13
CA LYS A 197 -12.27 -18.29 0.90
C LYS A 197 -12.26 -18.71 -0.57
N ASN A 198 -11.49 -17.97 -1.36
CA ASN A 198 -11.30 -18.22 -2.79
C ASN A 198 -9.85 -18.61 -3.09
N ALA A 199 -9.62 -19.21 -4.28
CA ALA A 199 -8.27 -19.59 -4.72
C ALA A 199 -7.32 -18.38 -4.77
N GLU A 200 -7.80 -17.24 -5.28
CA GLU A 200 -7.04 -15.98 -5.32
C GLU A 200 -6.73 -15.44 -3.92
N SER A 201 -7.72 -15.41 -3.02
CA SER A 201 -7.56 -14.98 -1.62
C SER A 201 -6.53 -15.85 -0.88
N THR A 202 -6.52 -17.15 -1.15
CA THR A 202 -5.53 -18.09 -0.59
C THR A 202 -4.14 -17.82 -1.13
N MET A 203 -4.01 -17.55 -2.44
CA MET A 203 -2.75 -17.15 -3.05
C MET A 203 -2.22 -15.84 -2.47
N VAL A 204 -3.06 -14.81 -2.33
CA VAL A 204 -2.68 -13.52 -1.73
C VAL A 204 -2.24 -13.70 -0.27
N ARG A 205 -2.94 -14.54 0.50
CA ARG A 205 -2.54 -14.88 1.88
C ARG A 205 -1.15 -15.50 1.93
N GLN A 206 -0.85 -16.45 1.04
CA GLN A 206 0.48 -17.07 0.96
C GLN A 206 1.58 -16.08 0.59
N ILE A 207 1.32 -15.22 -0.43
CA ILE A 207 2.26 -14.18 -0.85
C ILE A 207 2.53 -13.20 0.31
N PHE A 208 1.48 -12.77 1.01
CA PHE A 208 1.62 -11.87 2.17
C PHE A 208 2.48 -12.46 3.28
N LEU A 209 2.23 -13.71 3.67
CA LEU A 209 3.03 -14.39 4.68
C LEU A 209 4.48 -14.56 4.24
N GLN A 210 4.72 -14.92 2.97
CA GLN A 210 6.07 -15.03 2.41
C GLN A 210 6.80 -13.67 2.44
N HIS A 211 6.13 -12.59 2.05
CA HIS A 211 6.69 -11.25 2.07
C HIS A 211 7.04 -10.80 3.49
N LEU A 212 6.12 -10.99 4.44
CA LEU A 212 6.37 -10.65 5.85
C LEU A 212 7.52 -11.44 6.45
N LEU A 213 7.59 -12.75 6.16
CA LEU A 213 8.69 -13.60 6.61
C LEU A 213 10.02 -13.11 6.06
N SER A 214 10.10 -12.79 4.76
CA SER A 214 11.32 -12.24 4.15
C SER A 214 11.75 -10.94 4.83
N LEU A 215 10.81 -9.99 5.00
CA LEU A 215 11.08 -8.68 5.60
C LEU A 215 11.54 -8.78 7.06
N CYS A 216 10.98 -9.72 7.83
CA CYS A 216 11.32 -9.88 9.26
C CYS A 216 12.57 -10.74 9.50
N THR A 217 12.85 -11.71 8.62
CA THR A 217 14.04 -12.56 8.78
C THR A 217 15.31 -11.74 8.53
N GLN A 218 15.28 -10.89 7.51
CA GLN A 218 16.44 -10.15 7.03
C GLN A 218 16.73 -8.88 7.83
N ASN A 219 15.78 -8.35 8.61
CA ASN A 219 15.93 -7.05 9.27
C ASN A 219 15.36 -7.02 10.71
N THR A 220 16.23 -6.71 11.68
CA THR A 220 15.89 -6.59 13.12
C THR A 220 14.91 -5.45 13.42
N GLN A 221 14.99 -4.33 12.67
CA GLN A 221 14.08 -3.20 12.82
C GLN A 221 12.67 -3.56 12.34
N ASN A 222 12.56 -4.31 11.25
CA ASN A 222 11.28 -4.83 10.77
C ASN A 222 10.65 -5.78 11.80
N ARG A 223 11.45 -6.63 12.48
CA ARG A 223 10.96 -7.46 13.59
C ARG A 223 10.40 -6.65 14.74
N ARG A 224 11.00 -5.50 15.04
CA ARG A 224 10.51 -4.61 16.11
C ARG A 224 9.22 -3.91 15.68
N ASN A 225 9.18 -3.37 14.46
CA ASN A 225 8.01 -2.68 13.91
C ASN A 225 6.80 -3.61 13.74
N SER A 226 7.01 -4.85 13.27
CA SER A 226 5.93 -5.84 13.12
C SER A 226 5.39 -6.34 14.46
N ARG A 227 6.20 -6.33 15.52
CA ARG A 227 5.84 -6.85 16.84
C ARG A 227 4.96 -5.90 17.67
N PHE A 228 4.92 -4.62 17.33
CA PHE A 228 4.00 -3.66 17.94
C PHE A 228 2.55 -3.83 17.45
N ASP A 229 2.34 -4.60 16.38
CA ASP A 229 1.01 -4.82 15.83
C ASP A 229 0.37 -6.08 16.46
N THR A 230 -0.51 -5.87 17.46
CA THR A 230 -1.30 -6.93 18.11
C THR A 230 -2.15 -7.76 17.14
N THR A 231 -2.35 -7.28 15.91
CA THR A 231 -3.08 -8.01 14.87
C THR A 231 -2.26 -9.12 14.21
N LEU A 232 -0.94 -8.95 14.03
CA LEU A 232 -0.03 -10.00 13.55
C LEU A 232 0.07 -11.17 14.55
N TRP A 233 -0.02 -10.88 15.85
CA TRP A 233 -0.12 -11.89 16.90
C TRP A 233 -1.39 -12.75 16.75
N ASN A 234 -2.54 -12.09 16.50
CA ASN A 234 -3.78 -12.79 16.20
C ASN A 234 -3.68 -13.57 14.89
N TYR A 235 -2.96 -13.06 13.89
CA TYR A 235 -2.71 -13.76 12.61
C TYR A 235 -1.82 -15.01 12.76
N ASN A 236 -0.80 -14.98 13.61
CA ASN A 236 0.03 -16.15 13.93
C ASN A 236 -0.76 -17.18 14.78
N LYS A 237 -1.77 -16.73 15.52
CA LYS A 237 -2.79 -17.60 16.11
C LYS A 237 -3.74 -18.15 15.04
N TRP A 238 -4.07 -17.35 14.02
CA TRP A 238 -4.92 -17.70 12.88
C TRP A 238 -4.32 -18.81 12.01
N GLY A 239 -3.03 -18.74 11.67
CA GLY A 239 -2.29 -19.80 10.96
C GLY A 239 -2.16 -21.11 11.75
N ARG A 240 -2.46 -21.10 13.07
CA ARG A 240 -2.56 -22.33 13.87
C ARG A 240 -3.95 -22.99 13.81
N HIS A 241 -4.98 -22.27 13.36
CA HIS A 241 -6.38 -22.72 13.34
C HIS A 241 -6.90 -23.14 11.95
N GLN A 242 -6.15 -22.94 10.85
CA GLN A 242 -6.52 -23.43 9.52
C GLN A 242 -5.47 -24.40 8.96
N ASP A 243 -5.97 -25.52 8.42
CA ASP A 243 -5.37 -26.64 7.67
C ASP A 243 -3.94 -27.14 7.96
N GLN A 244 -3.81 -28.48 7.96
CA GLN A 244 -2.56 -29.20 8.25
C GLN A 244 -1.40 -28.89 7.28
N ASN A 245 -1.66 -28.35 6.08
CA ASN A 245 -0.64 -27.97 5.10
C ASN A 245 0.04 -26.62 5.40
N GLU A 246 -0.64 -25.66 6.05
CA GLU A 246 -0.09 -24.33 6.36
C GLU A 246 0.72 -24.32 7.67
N ARG A 247 0.51 -25.33 8.53
CA ARG A 247 1.32 -25.55 9.75
C ARG A 247 2.82 -25.54 9.45
N SER A 248 3.24 -26.06 8.30
CA SER A 248 4.66 -26.13 7.90
C SER A 248 5.32 -24.77 7.63
N MET A 249 4.56 -23.71 7.34
CA MET A 249 5.10 -22.35 7.18
C MET A 249 5.08 -21.59 8.53
N ALA A 250 4.05 -21.79 9.35
CA ALA A 250 3.96 -21.17 10.68
C ALA A 250 5.07 -21.63 11.64
N TYR A 251 5.59 -22.86 11.48
CA TYR A 251 6.74 -23.36 12.25
C TYR A 251 8.10 -22.79 11.80
N ARG A 252 8.16 -21.95 10.75
CA ARG A 252 9.40 -21.30 10.27
C ARG A 252 9.57 -19.85 10.74
N PHE A 253 9.13 -19.53 11.96
CA PHE A 253 9.58 -18.33 12.65
C PHE A 253 10.59 -18.72 13.75
N PRO A 254 11.89 -18.89 13.44
CA PRO A 254 12.88 -19.17 14.47
C PRO A 254 13.08 -17.92 15.32
N GLY A 255 12.91 -18.03 16.64
CA GLY A 255 13.33 -17.00 17.61
C GLY A 255 12.23 -16.23 18.34
N TRP A 256 10.96 -16.64 18.27
CA TRP A 256 9.90 -16.07 19.10
C TRP A 256 9.70 -16.95 20.35
N GLY A 257 10.34 -16.59 21.47
CA GLY A 257 10.26 -17.32 22.74
C GLY A 257 9.14 -16.78 23.65
N ARG A 258 8.71 -17.55 24.67
CA ARG A 258 7.70 -17.12 25.68
C ARG A 258 7.99 -15.78 26.38
N ALA A 259 9.24 -15.32 26.37
CA ALA A 259 9.66 -14.05 26.94
C ALA A 259 9.35 -12.83 26.05
N ASP A 260 8.92 -13.07 24.81
CA ASP A 260 8.71 -12.02 23.81
C ASP A 260 7.30 -11.39 23.81
N PHE A 261 6.50 -11.69 24.83
CA PHE A 261 5.07 -11.40 24.94
C PHE A 261 4.81 -10.17 25.84
N PRO A 262 4.03 -9.17 25.42
CA PRO A 262 3.49 -8.18 26.36
C PRO A 262 2.43 -8.87 27.23
N GLY A 263 2.64 -8.89 28.54
CA GLY A 263 1.74 -9.55 29.51
C GLY A 263 2.19 -10.93 29.99
N GLY A 264 3.43 -11.34 29.71
CA GLY A 264 4.04 -12.50 30.36
C GLY A 264 4.15 -12.27 31.87
N ILE A 265 3.18 -12.76 32.63
CA ILE A 265 3.26 -12.88 34.09
C ILE A 265 4.60 -13.57 34.38
N ARG A 266 5.55 -12.84 34.99
CA ARG A 266 6.72 -13.45 35.62
C ARG A 266 6.18 -14.39 36.69
N GLY A 267 6.06 -15.68 36.36
CA GLY A 267 5.88 -16.72 37.34
C GLY A 267 7.03 -16.59 38.32
N ARG A 268 6.73 -16.08 39.52
CA ARG A 268 7.61 -16.18 40.69
C ARG A 268 8.10 -17.62 40.73
N ARG A 269 9.40 -17.81 40.59
CA ARG A 269 10.04 -19.10 40.82
C ARG A 269 9.84 -19.40 42.30
N GLY A 270 8.81 -20.17 42.62
CA GLY A 270 8.62 -20.75 43.95
C GLY A 270 9.75 -21.73 44.18
N THR A 271 10.77 -21.29 44.92
CA THR A 271 11.71 -22.19 45.56
C THR A 271 10.95 -22.87 46.69
N GLY A 272 10.51 -24.09 46.43
CA GLY A 272 9.97 -24.97 47.45
C GLY A 272 11.08 -25.42 48.40
N GLY A 273 10.74 -25.43 49.70
CA GLY A 273 11.18 -26.48 50.60
C GLY A 273 12.45 -26.23 51.41
N ASP A 274 12.41 -25.25 52.33
CA ASP A 274 13.10 -25.38 53.62
C ASP A 274 12.03 -25.54 54.71
N THR A 275 11.78 -26.79 55.11
CA THR A 275 11.13 -27.12 56.38
C THR A 275 11.92 -28.25 57.03
N ASN A 276 13.00 -27.88 57.72
CA ASN A 276 13.48 -28.62 58.89
C ASN A 276 13.21 -27.75 60.11
N GLY A 277 12.32 -28.23 60.98
CA GLY A 277 12.00 -27.64 62.28
C GLY A 277 11.53 -28.76 63.22
N PRO A 278 11.77 -28.62 64.52
CA PRO A 278 12.20 -29.71 65.40
C PRO A 278 11.05 -30.47 66.08
N GLY A 279 11.33 -31.71 66.49
CA GLY A 279 10.44 -32.56 67.28
C GLY A 279 10.75 -34.04 67.09
#